data_AF-A0A7R9MWU7-F1
#
_entry.id   AF-A0A7R9MWU7-F1
#
_cell.length_a   1.000
_cell.length_b   1.000
_cell.length_c   1.000
_cell.angle_alpha   90.00
_cell.angle_beta   90.00
_cell.angle_gamma   90.00
#
_symmetry.space_group_name_H-M   'P 1'
#
loop_
_entity.id
_entity.type
_entity.pdbx_description
1 polymer ?
#
loop_
_entity_poly.entity_id
_entity_poly.type
_entity_poly.pdbx_seq_one_letter_code
_entity_poly.pdbx_strand_id
1 'polypeptide(L)'
;SNHRKRCQCLRPNRPNSQWLFSRLTVGTKCGIHPDFNELIHCCDRVLDELEGDSVKRRYFYITLLRDPITRFISEYNHFRTQELNGKASRHWCGGQEVMQMPDCEFGADVSIDEFMDCHQNLAINRQTRMLSDLALVGCYNSSYMSSEERHVVMLRSAQNNLHKMAFFGLNEFPRISQHLFEETFDLVF
;
A
#
# COMPACT_ATOMS: atom_id res chain seq x y z
N SER A 1 7.29 -13.22 -21.03
CA SER A 1 5.95 -12.62 -21.22
C SER A 1 4.99 -13.18 -20.17
N ASN A 2 4.95 -12.61 -18.97
CA ASN A 2 3.99 -13.03 -17.92
C ASN A 2 2.96 -11.91 -17.74
N HIS A 3 2.03 -11.82 -18.70
CA HIS A 3 0.83 -11.01 -18.54
C HIS A 3 -0.03 -11.65 -17.45
N ARG A 4 0.15 -11.26 -16.19
CA ARG A 4 -0.80 -11.60 -15.12
C ARG A 4 -2.17 -11.12 -15.59
N LYS A 5 -3.06 -12.08 -15.90
CA LYS A 5 -4.41 -11.82 -16.43
C LYS A 5 -5.15 -10.92 -15.44
N ARG A 6 -5.62 -9.77 -15.91
CA ARG A 6 -6.53 -8.93 -15.14
C ARG A 6 -7.91 -9.59 -15.14
N CYS A 7 -8.53 -9.68 -13.97
CA CYS A 7 -9.89 -10.19 -13.82
C CYS A 7 -10.90 -9.05 -13.99
N GLN A 8 -12.05 -9.36 -14.59
CA GLN A 8 -13.18 -8.44 -14.65
C GLN A 8 -14.13 -8.75 -13.48
N CYS A 9 -14.17 -7.86 -12.49
CA CYS A 9 -14.99 -8.01 -11.29
C CYS A 9 -16.15 -7.01 -11.36
N LEU A 10 -17.11 -7.29 -12.24
CA LEU A 10 -18.19 -6.38 -12.60
C LEU A 10 -19.41 -6.54 -11.69
N ARG A 11 -20.14 -5.45 -11.45
CA ARG A 11 -21.40 -5.49 -10.70
C ARG A 11 -22.50 -6.14 -11.55
N PRO A 12 -23.32 -7.06 -11.00
CA PRO A 12 -24.41 -7.70 -11.76
C PRO A 12 -25.38 -6.70 -12.40
N ASN A 13 -25.70 -5.61 -11.70
CA ASN A 13 -26.66 -4.61 -12.15
C ASN A 13 -26.03 -3.42 -12.90
N ARG A 14 -24.70 -3.40 -13.02
CA ARG A 14 -23.94 -2.36 -13.73
C ARG A 14 -22.73 -3.00 -14.42
N PRO A 15 -22.90 -3.53 -15.64
CA PRO A 15 -21.86 -4.33 -16.31
C PRO A 15 -20.60 -3.54 -16.63
N ASN A 16 -20.64 -2.21 -16.65
CA ASN A 16 -19.45 -1.37 -16.83
C ASN A 16 -18.78 -0.97 -15.51
N SER A 17 -19.34 -1.33 -14.34
CA SER A 17 -18.84 -0.90 -13.03
C SER A 17 -18.10 -2.01 -12.29
N GLN A 18 -16.93 -1.68 -11.76
CA GLN A 18 -16.12 -2.61 -10.97
C GLN A 18 -16.62 -2.60 -9.51
N TRP A 19 -16.74 -3.79 -8.91
CA TRP A 19 -17.00 -3.91 -7.47
C TRP A 19 -15.72 -4.02 -6.63
N LEU A 20 -14.58 -4.39 -7.26
CA LEU A 20 -13.29 -4.58 -6.60
C LEU A 20 -12.20 -3.74 -7.26
N PHE A 21 -11.55 -2.87 -6.48
CA PHE A 21 -10.34 -2.16 -6.88
C PHE A 21 -9.10 -2.87 -6.33
N SER A 22 -8.30 -3.49 -7.18
CA SER A 22 -7.05 -4.15 -6.79
C SER A 22 -6.05 -4.22 -7.94
N ARG A 23 -4.82 -4.66 -7.66
CA ARG A 23 -3.83 -4.98 -8.69
C ARG A 23 -4.32 -6.03 -9.70
N LEU A 24 -5.18 -6.96 -9.27
CA LEU A 24 -5.69 -8.04 -10.13
C LEU A 24 -6.88 -7.60 -10.99
N THR A 25 -7.56 -6.50 -10.65
CA THR A 25 -8.68 -5.97 -11.44
C THR A 25 -8.26 -4.73 -12.23
N VAL A 26 -7.93 -3.65 -11.53
CA VAL A 26 -7.63 -2.34 -12.12
C VAL A 26 -6.13 -2.18 -12.46
N GLY A 27 -5.27 -3.03 -11.90
CA GLY A 27 -3.82 -2.95 -12.12
C GLY A 27 -3.16 -1.90 -11.24
N THR A 28 -2.14 -1.22 -11.76
CA THR A 28 -1.32 -0.23 -11.04
C THR A 28 -1.65 1.20 -11.46
N LYS A 29 -2.93 1.49 -11.73
CA LYS A 29 -3.38 2.82 -12.22
C LYS A 29 -3.15 3.94 -11.21
N CYS A 30 -3.11 3.61 -9.92
CA CYS A 30 -2.77 4.52 -8.83
C CYS A 30 -1.29 4.44 -8.39
N GLY A 31 -0.44 3.73 -9.13
CA GLY A 31 0.94 3.46 -8.74
C GLY A 31 1.19 1.98 -8.44
N ILE A 32 2.46 1.65 -8.25
CA ILE A 32 2.92 0.32 -7.85
C ILE A 32 2.94 0.30 -6.32
N HIS A 33 2.10 -0.56 -5.72
CA HIS A 33 1.90 -0.59 -4.26
C HIS A 33 1.54 0.78 -3.66
N PRO A 34 0.44 1.41 -4.13
CA PRO A 34 0.04 2.70 -3.60
C PRO A 34 -0.24 2.62 -2.11
N ASP A 35 0.19 3.62 -1.35
CA ASP A 35 -0.15 3.76 0.06
C ASP A 35 -1.63 4.15 0.25
N PHE A 36 -2.06 4.19 1.51
CA PHE A 36 -3.44 4.49 1.85
C PHE A 36 -3.89 5.87 1.32
N ASN A 37 -3.03 6.89 1.43
CA ASN A 37 -3.33 8.23 0.98
C ASN A 37 -3.41 8.31 -0.55
N GLU A 38 -2.47 7.68 -1.24
CA GLU A 38 -2.47 7.53 -2.69
C GLU A 38 -3.76 6.90 -3.18
N LEU A 39 -4.19 5.82 -2.52
CA LEU A 39 -5.43 5.13 -2.87
C LEU A 39 -6.66 6.02 -2.69
N ILE A 40 -6.83 6.67 -1.52
CA ILE A 40 -8.04 7.49 -1.27
C ILE A 40 -8.15 8.68 -2.22
N HIS A 41 -7.03 9.23 -2.68
CA HIS A 41 -7.02 10.37 -3.61
C HIS A 41 -7.06 9.97 -5.09
N CYS A 42 -6.79 8.71 -5.43
CA CYS A 42 -6.72 8.24 -6.80
C CYS A 42 -7.91 7.37 -7.24
N CYS A 43 -8.47 6.54 -6.34
CA CYS A 43 -9.44 5.50 -6.71
C CYS A 43 -10.69 6.04 -7.41
N ASP A 44 -11.23 7.19 -6.99
CA ASP A 44 -12.47 7.74 -7.55
C ASP A 44 -12.28 8.20 -8.99
N ARG A 45 -11.25 9.01 -9.24
CA ARG A 45 -10.87 9.44 -10.59
C ARG A 45 -10.63 8.25 -11.53
N VAL A 46 -9.89 7.24 -11.08
CA VAL A 46 -9.59 6.07 -11.92
C VAL A 46 -10.85 5.26 -12.23
N LEU A 47 -11.78 5.12 -11.27
CA LEU A 47 -13.03 4.41 -11.53
C LEU A 47 -13.95 5.23 -12.45
N ASP A 48 -14.04 6.55 -12.28
CA ASP A 48 -14.79 7.42 -13.20
C ASP A 48 -14.28 7.29 -14.64
N GLU A 49 -12.95 7.33 -14.84
CA GLU A 49 -12.32 7.15 -16.16
C GLU A 49 -12.60 5.77 -16.78
N LEU A 50 -12.69 4.73 -15.96
CA LEU A 50 -12.91 3.35 -16.43
C LEU A 50 -14.38 3.04 -16.70
N GLU A 51 -15.28 3.58 -15.88
CA GLU A 51 -16.72 3.34 -15.95
C GLU A 51 -17.41 4.30 -16.94
N GLY A 52 -16.77 5.44 -17.25
CA GLY A 52 -17.30 6.46 -18.16
C GLY A 52 -18.31 7.41 -17.51
N ASP A 53 -18.63 7.20 -16.23
CA ASP A 53 -19.61 7.95 -15.46
C ASP A 53 -19.00 8.40 -14.13
N SER A 54 -19.26 9.67 -13.76
CA SER A 54 -18.92 10.16 -12.43
C SER A 54 -20.02 9.79 -11.44
N VAL A 55 -19.69 8.88 -10.52
CA VAL A 55 -20.65 8.32 -9.55
C VAL A 55 -20.11 8.48 -8.15
N LYS A 56 -20.94 8.98 -7.23
CA LYS A 56 -20.58 8.98 -5.82
C LYS A 56 -20.51 7.55 -5.29
N ARG A 57 -19.30 7.09 -4.93
CA ARG A 57 -19.06 5.73 -4.42
C ARG A 57 -18.86 5.71 -2.91
N ARG A 58 -19.17 4.56 -2.31
CA ARG A 58 -18.75 4.21 -0.95
C ARG A 58 -17.62 3.20 -1.05
N TYR A 59 -16.47 3.54 -0.48
CA TYR A 59 -15.29 2.67 -0.45
C TYR A 59 -15.21 1.89 0.86
N PHE A 60 -14.82 0.62 0.74
CA PHE A 60 -14.48 -0.23 1.87
C PHE A 60 -13.02 -0.62 1.71
N TYR A 61 -12.14 0.09 2.40
CA TYR A 61 -10.70 -0.19 2.35
C TYR A 61 -10.39 -1.42 3.20
N ILE A 62 -9.52 -2.27 2.67
CA ILE A 62 -9.03 -3.47 3.34
C ILE A 62 -7.51 -3.56 3.19
N THR A 63 -6.86 -4.21 4.14
CA THR A 63 -5.41 -4.46 4.06
C THR A 63 -5.03 -5.79 4.72
N LEU A 64 -3.80 -6.24 4.48
CA LEU A 64 -3.19 -7.37 5.16
C LEU A 64 -1.90 -6.88 5.83
N LEU A 65 -1.71 -7.28 7.08
CA LEU A 65 -0.49 -7.02 7.84
C LEU A 65 0.29 -8.30 8.06
N ARG A 66 1.56 -8.14 8.41
CA ARG A 66 2.47 -9.22 8.75
C ARG A 66 3.38 -8.76 9.89
N ASP A 67 3.82 -9.70 10.71
CA ASP A 67 4.87 -9.53 11.69
C ASP A 67 6.04 -8.72 11.09
N PRO A 68 6.47 -7.63 11.75
CA PRO A 68 7.40 -6.67 11.17
C PRO A 68 8.76 -7.30 10.81
N ILE A 69 9.27 -8.24 11.62
CA ILE A 69 10.56 -8.89 11.40
C ILE A 69 10.49 -9.81 10.18
N THR A 70 9.51 -10.71 10.17
CA THR A 70 9.30 -11.66 9.07
C THR A 70 9.04 -10.92 7.75
N ARG A 71 8.26 -9.84 7.81
CA ARG A 71 7.99 -8.95 6.67
C ARG A 71 9.25 -8.25 6.17
N PHE A 72 10.12 -7.76 7.05
CA PHE A 72 11.38 -7.10 6.68
C PHE A 72 12.35 -8.06 6.00
N ILE A 73 12.58 -9.25 6.60
CA ILE A 73 13.43 -10.29 6.02
C ILE A 73 12.89 -10.75 4.65
N SER A 74 11.57 -10.87 4.51
CA SER A 74 10.95 -11.21 3.23
C SER A 74 11.20 -10.15 2.16
N GLU A 75 11.23 -8.87 2.52
CA GLU A 75 11.53 -7.78 1.57
C GLU A 75 13.01 -7.75 1.19
N TYR A 76 13.92 -7.96 2.15
CA TYR A 76 15.35 -8.12 1.90
C TYR A 76 15.65 -9.27 0.93
N ASN A 77 15.05 -10.45 1.16
CA ASN A 77 15.23 -11.58 0.26
C ASN A 77 14.69 -11.30 -1.15
N HIS A 78 13.54 -10.63 -1.25
CA HIS A 78 12.94 -10.26 -2.53
C HIS A 78 13.78 -9.21 -3.29
N PHE A 79 14.43 -8.30 -2.55
CA PHE A 79 15.42 -7.36 -3.09
C PHE A 79 16.62 -8.10 -3.70
N ARG A 80 17.22 -9.04 -2.95
CA ARG A 80 18.38 -9.82 -3.41
C ARG A 80 18.12 -10.70 -4.62
N THR A 81 16.92 -11.25 -4.75
CA THR A 81 16.53 -12.04 -5.92
C THR A 81 16.21 -11.18 -7.16
N GLN A 82 16.45 -9.86 -7.09
CA GLN A 82 16.27 -8.87 -8.16
C GLN A 82 14.83 -8.78 -8.72
N GLU A 83 13.82 -9.28 -7.99
CA GLU A 83 12.43 -9.20 -8.44
C GLU A 83 11.85 -7.77 -8.33
N LEU A 84 12.53 -6.88 -7.61
CA LEU A 84 12.19 -5.46 -7.43
C LEU A 84 13.03 -4.49 -8.27
N ASN A 85 14.10 -4.95 -8.93
CA ASN A 85 14.99 -4.08 -9.71
C ASN A 85 14.24 -3.52 -10.92
N GLY A 86 13.73 -2.29 -10.82
CA GLY A 86 13.16 -1.54 -11.94
C GLY A 86 11.66 -1.23 -11.87
N LYS A 87 11.01 -1.33 -10.71
CA LYS A 87 9.63 -0.83 -10.54
C LYS A 87 9.58 0.28 -9.50
N ALA A 88 9.93 1.49 -9.95
CA ALA A 88 9.73 2.71 -9.17
C ALA A 88 8.26 2.79 -8.73
N SER A 89 8.04 2.76 -7.42
CA SER A 89 6.75 3.13 -6.87
C SER A 89 6.61 4.63 -7.07
N ARG A 90 5.47 5.07 -7.61
CA ARG A 90 5.14 6.49 -7.53
C ARG A 90 4.89 6.77 -6.05
N HIS A 91 5.42 7.88 -5.58
CA HIS A 91 5.23 8.32 -4.23
C HIS A 91 4.49 9.64 -4.27
N TRP A 92 3.36 9.72 -3.61
CA TRP A 92 2.50 10.88 -3.58
C TRP A 92 2.35 11.35 -2.14
N CYS A 93 2.37 12.65 -1.94
CA CYS A 93 2.08 13.21 -0.64
C CYS A 93 1.61 14.66 -0.76
N GLY A 94 0.66 15.08 0.08
CA GLY A 94 0.17 16.45 0.09
C GLY A 94 -0.45 16.91 -1.24
N GLY A 95 -0.98 15.98 -2.05
CA GLY A 95 -1.56 16.29 -3.36
C GLY A 95 -0.56 16.40 -4.51
N GLN A 96 0.73 16.09 -4.28
CA GLN A 96 1.78 16.15 -5.30
C GLN A 96 2.60 14.86 -5.37
N GLU A 97 3.11 14.56 -6.57
CA GLU A 97 4.09 13.50 -6.78
C GLU A 97 5.45 13.92 -6.22
N VAL A 98 6.07 13.02 -5.46
CA VAL A 98 7.39 13.18 -4.87
C VAL A 98 8.42 12.76 -5.91
N MET A 99 9.00 13.75 -6.58
CA MET A 99 9.95 13.56 -7.69
C MET A 99 11.31 13.02 -7.25
N GLN A 100 11.71 13.28 -6.00
CA GLN A 100 12.99 12.86 -5.45
C GLN A 100 12.74 12.11 -4.15
N MET A 101 12.95 10.81 -4.19
CA MET A 101 12.96 9.98 -3.00
C MET A 101 14.41 9.75 -2.57
N PRO A 102 14.74 9.91 -1.29
CA PRO A 102 16.01 9.41 -0.78
C PRO A 102 16.02 7.88 -0.96
N ASP A 103 16.96 7.37 -1.75
CA ASP A 103 17.05 5.95 -2.08
C ASP A 103 18.36 5.35 -1.58
N CYS A 104 18.30 4.08 -1.20
CA CYS A 104 19.48 3.33 -0.81
C CYS A 104 20.04 2.65 -2.06
N GLU A 105 21.25 3.05 -2.46
CA GLU A 105 21.96 2.35 -3.53
C GLU A 105 22.57 1.07 -2.98
N PHE A 106 21.89 -0.05 -3.23
CA PHE A 106 22.37 -1.37 -2.84
C PHE A 106 22.93 -2.13 -4.05
N GLY A 107 24.08 -2.79 -3.86
CA GLY A 107 24.61 -3.75 -4.83
C GLY A 107 23.83 -5.07 -4.86
N ALA A 108 24.06 -5.89 -5.88
CA ALA A 108 23.41 -7.21 -6.02
C ALA A 108 23.69 -8.16 -4.83
N ASP A 109 24.84 -7.99 -4.17
CA ASP A 109 25.30 -8.83 -3.07
C ASP A 109 25.10 -8.20 -1.68
N VAL A 110 24.18 -7.23 -1.56
CA VAL A 110 23.92 -6.53 -0.30
C VAL A 110 23.64 -7.50 0.87
N SER A 111 24.38 -7.34 1.96
CA SER A 111 24.18 -8.06 3.22
C SER A 111 22.95 -7.54 3.96
N ILE A 112 22.45 -8.30 4.94
CA ILE A 112 21.31 -7.85 5.74
C ILE A 112 21.70 -6.65 6.61
N ASP A 113 22.94 -6.59 7.08
CA ASP A 113 23.46 -5.48 7.88
C ASP A 113 23.52 -4.19 7.06
N GLU A 114 24.08 -4.23 5.85
CA GLU A 114 24.07 -3.07 4.93
C GLU A 114 22.64 -2.63 4.58
N PHE A 115 21.71 -3.58 4.42
CA PHE A 115 20.31 -3.28 4.15
C PHE A 115 19.64 -2.58 5.35
N MET A 116 20.00 -2.94 6.58
CA MET A 116 19.49 -2.31 7.82
C MET A 116 20.13 -0.95 8.10
N ASP A 117 21.42 -0.78 7.78
CA ASP A 117 22.19 0.42 8.08
C ASP A 117 21.77 1.63 7.22
N CYS A 118 21.12 1.41 6.09
CA CYS A 118 20.58 2.51 5.31
C CYS A 118 19.34 3.13 5.99
N HIS A 119 19.52 4.30 6.60
CA HIS A 119 18.43 5.06 7.26
C HIS A 119 17.28 5.46 6.33
N GLN A 120 17.53 5.52 5.01
CA GLN A 120 16.53 5.88 3.99
C GLN A 120 15.77 4.65 3.48
N ASN A 121 16.07 3.44 3.98
CA ASN A 121 15.48 2.22 3.48
C ASN A 121 13.97 2.19 3.73
N LEU A 122 13.21 2.24 2.64
CA LEU A 122 11.76 2.22 2.67
C LEU A 122 11.17 0.87 3.15
N ALA A 123 11.97 -0.17 3.31
CA ALA A 123 11.55 -1.38 4.02
C ALA A 123 11.32 -1.10 5.51
N ILE A 124 12.05 -0.16 6.12
CA ILE A 124 11.91 0.20 7.54
C ILE A 124 10.55 0.87 7.76
N ASN A 125 9.82 0.38 8.76
CA ASN A 125 8.48 0.87 9.12
C ASN A 125 7.50 0.98 7.94
N ARG A 126 7.66 0.14 6.90
CA ARG A 126 6.85 0.17 5.67
C ARG A 126 5.35 0.15 5.94
N GLN A 127 4.88 -0.73 6.85
CA GLN A 127 3.45 -0.83 7.17
C GLN A 127 2.92 0.46 7.80
N THR A 128 3.64 1.04 8.75
CA THR A 128 3.28 2.33 9.35
C THR A 128 3.27 3.43 8.31
N ARG A 129 4.35 3.56 7.51
CA ARG A 129 4.45 4.59 6.47
C ARG A 129 3.31 4.51 5.46
N MET A 130 2.99 3.30 4.99
CA MET A 130 1.96 3.09 3.98
C MET A 130 0.51 3.24 4.49
N LEU A 131 0.31 3.21 5.80
CA LEU A 131 -1.01 3.40 6.43
C LEU A 131 -1.18 4.82 6.98
N SER A 132 -0.10 5.52 7.28
CA SER A 132 -0.13 6.87 7.83
C SER A 132 -0.41 7.92 6.77
N ASP A 133 -1.07 9.00 7.19
CA ASP A 133 -1.08 10.24 6.44
C ASP A 133 0.27 10.96 6.55
N LEU A 134 1.10 10.85 5.52
CA LEU A 134 2.43 11.46 5.49
C LEU A 134 2.42 12.99 5.42
N ALA A 135 1.31 13.61 5.01
CA ALA A 135 1.22 15.08 4.97
C ALA A 135 1.32 15.67 6.40
N LEU A 136 0.89 14.92 7.41
CA LEU A 136 1.00 15.31 8.82
C LEU A 136 2.44 15.45 9.32
N VAL A 137 3.40 14.84 8.62
CA VAL A 137 4.83 14.87 8.99
C VAL A 137 5.70 15.54 7.93
N GLY A 138 5.11 16.40 7.10
CA GLY A 138 5.84 17.09 6.04
C GLY A 138 6.30 16.15 4.93
N CYS A 139 5.54 15.10 4.66
CA CYS A 139 5.82 14.11 3.64
C CYS A 139 7.17 13.41 3.89
N TYR A 140 8.07 13.43 2.91
CA TYR A 140 9.39 12.81 2.99
C TYR A 140 10.48 13.80 3.45
N ASN A 141 10.10 15.02 3.86
CA ASN A 141 11.03 15.98 4.44
C ASN A 141 11.35 15.61 5.90
N SER A 142 12.52 15.01 6.12
CA SER A 142 13.00 14.62 7.46
C SER A 142 13.29 15.82 8.38
N SER A 143 13.51 17.01 7.82
CA SER A 143 13.80 18.23 8.58
C SER A 143 12.53 18.95 9.06
N TYR A 144 11.34 18.46 8.72
CA TYR A 144 10.07 19.10 9.09
C TYR A 144 9.80 19.07 10.61
N MET A 145 10.21 18.00 11.28
CA MET A 145 10.05 17.81 12.73
C MET A 145 11.11 16.82 13.25
N SER A 146 11.20 16.65 14.58
CA SER A 146 12.12 15.67 15.16
C SER A 146 11.77 14.23 14.76
N SER A 147 12.76 13.34 14.72
CA SER A 147 12.54 11.94 14.37
C SER A 147 11.58 11.24 15.32
N GLU A 148 11.67 11.53 16.62
CA GLU A 148 10.79 10.95 17.64
C GLU A 148 9.34 11.39 17.44
N GLU A 149 9.11 12.70 17.28
CA GLU A 149 7.78 13.25 17.01
C GLU A 149 7.20 12.68 15.71
N ARG A 150 8.01 12.60 14.66
CA ARG A 150 7.62 11.99 13.38
C ARG A 150 7.13 10.56 13.56
N HIS A 151 7.86 9.73 14.30
CA HIS A 151 7.47 8.35 14.55
C HIS A 151 6.15 8.25 15.31
N VAL A 152 5.94 9.08 16.34
CA VAL A 152 4.70 9.10 17.13
C VAL A 152 3.51 9.51 16.27
N VAL A 153 3.65 10.58 15.47
CA VAL A 153 2.58 11.07 14.59
C VAL A 153 2.24 10.04 13.52
N MET A 154 3.25 9.45 12.87
CA MET A 154 3.03 8.40 11.86
C MET A 154 2.35 7.17 12.45
N LEU A 155 2.79 6.70 13.62
CA LEU A 155 2.19 5.54 14.29
C LEU A 155 0.72 5.79 14.63
N ARG A 156 0.41 6.94 15.24
CA ARG A 156 -0.96 7.30 15.59
C ARG A 156 -1.85 7.43 14.36
N SER A 157 -1.33 8.03 13.29
CA SER A 157 -2.05 8.16 12.01
C SER A 157 -2.35 6.80 11.39
N ALA A 158 -1.35 5.92 11.33
CA ALA A 158 -1.50 4.55 10.82
C ALA A 158 -2.54 3.75 11.62
N GLN A 159 -2.51 3.81 12.95
CA GLN A 159 -3.50 3.15 13.81
C GLN A 159 -4.91 3.69 13.56
N ASN A 160 -5.07 5.00 13.47
CA ASN A 160 -6.35 5.63 13.21
C ASN A 160 -6.92 5.24 11.84
N ASN A 161 -6.08 5.19 10.80
CA ASN A 161 -6.51 4.80 9.46
C ASN A 161 -6.86 3.32 9.40
N LEU A 162 -6.05 2.45 10.02
CA LEU A 162 -6.32 1.02 10.12
C LEU A 162 -7.65 0.73 10.85
N HIS A 163 -7.92 1.44 11.95
CA HIS A 163 -9.18 1.30 12.70
C HIS A 163 -10.42 1.73 11.90
N LYS A 164 -10.25 2.60 10.90
CA LYS A 164 -11.34 3.05 10.02
C LYS A 164 -11.54 2.16 8.80
N MET A 165 -10.61 1.23 8.52
CA MET A 165 -10.78 0.27 7.43
C MET A 165 -11.94 -0.68 7.72
N ALA A 166 -12.58 -1.15 6.66
CA ALA A 166 -13.67 -2.11 6.79
C ALA A 166 -13.17 -3.44 7.34
N PHE A 167 -11.95 -3.84 6.97
CA PHE A 167 -11.32 -5.08 7.40
C PHE A 167 -9.79 -4.97 7.34
N PHE A 168 -9.09 -5.67 8.22
CA PHE A 168 -7.69 -6.02 8.00
C PHE A 168 -7.43 -7.45 8.48
N GLY A 169 -6.57 -8.16 7.75
CA GLY A 169 -6.14 -9.51 8.11
C GLY A 169 -4.68 -9.56 8.53
N LEU A 170 -4.30 -10.66 9.17
CA LEU A 170 -2.91 -10.96 9.54
C LEU A 170 -2.45 -12.19 8.78
N ASN A 171 -1.30 -12.10 8.12
CA ASN A 171 -0.74 -13.18 7.32
C ASN A 171 -0.37 -14.41 8.18
N GLU A 172 -0.14 -14.23 9.48
CA GLU A 172 0.12 -15.29 10.45
C GLU A 172 -1.13 -16.13 10.73
N PHE A 173 -2.33 -15.57 10.48
CA PHE A 173 -3.61 -16.17 10.82
C PHE A 173 -4.56 -16.20 9.61
N PRO A 174 -4.24 -16.95 8.55
CA PRO A 174 -5.02 -16.93 7.30
C PRO A 174 -6.46 -17.43 7.48
N ARG A 175 -6.68 -18.46 8.29
CA ARG A 175 -8.04 -19.00 8.55
C ARG A 175 -8.91 -18.02 9.33
N ILE A 176 -8.33 -17.36 10.34
CA ILE A 176 -9.05 -16.34 11.12
C ILE A 176 -9.34 -15.13 10.24
N SER A 177 -8.37 -14.70 9.43
CA SER A 177 -8.54 -13.58 8.50
C SER A 177 -9.60 -13.88 7.44
N GLN A 178 -9.66 -15.11 6.91
CA GLN A 178 -10.73 -15.54 6.01
C GLN A 178 -12.10 -15.44 6.69
N HIS A 179 -12.26 -16.07 7.86
CA HIS A 179 -13.53 -16.06 8.57
C HIS A 179 -14.02 -14.64 8.90
N LEU A 180 -13.12 -13.77 9.39
CA LEU A 180 -13.46 -12.38 9.66
C LEU A 180 -13.82 -11.61 8.38
N PHE A 181 -13.18 -11.90 7.24
CA PHE A 181 -13.51 -11.28 5.96
C PHE A 181 -14.91 -11.70 5.48
N GLU A 182 -15.22 -13.00 5.57
CA GLU A 182 -16.53 -13.57 5.26
C GLU A 182 -17.65 -12.91 6.08
N GLU A 183 -17.48 -12.86 7.41
CA GLU A 183 -18.46 -12.23 8.32
C GLU A 183 -18.59 -10.71 8.10
N THR A 184 -17.49 -10.02 7.79
CA THR A 184 -17.52 -8.55 7.57
C THR A 184 -18.30 -8.16 6.32
N PHE A 185 -18.21 -8.96 5.26
CA PHE A 185 -18.77 -8.63 3.96
C PHE A 185 -19.96 -9.51 3.55
N ASP A 186 -20.38 -10.45 4.39
CA ASP A 186 -21.41 -11.44 4.11
C ASP A 186 -21.08 -12.23 2.81
N LEU A 187 -19.86 -12.77 2.77
CA LEU A 187 -19.30 -13.54 1.65
C LEU A 187 -18.86 -14.94 2.12
N VAL A 188 -18.62 -15.86 1.17
CA VAL A 188 -18.16 -17.23 1.44
C VAL A 188 -17.07 -17.62 0.43
N PHE A 189 -15.98 -18.25 0.89
CA PHE A 189 -14.85 -18.70 0.05
C PHE A 189 -14.54 -20.20 0.21
#